data_AF-A0A4Q2Z1E1-F1
#
_entry.id   AF-A0A4Q2Z1E1-F1
#
_cell.length_a   1.000
_cell.length_b   1.000
_cell.length_c   1.000
_cell.angle_alpha   90.00
_cell.angle_beta   90.00
_cell.angle_gamma   90.00
#
_symmetry.space_group_name_H-M   'P 1'
#
loop_
_entity.id
_entity.type
_entity.pdbx_description
1 polymer ?
#
loop_
_entity_poly.entity_id
_entity_poly.type
_entity_poly.pdbx_seq_one_letter_code
_entity_poly.pdbx_strand_id
1 'polypeptide(L)'
;MGWMLAGLKNWEQGLLKDASVWFSAVTSAKLSTDEEWLSIYQKIASVYQQDLALLEDPVFASKPASRDGCYKAIAELEELQKKLLTRGRARYNVRAWQLDLARYAKLMESGGVEEGAADEGAAPVSPVTRDEKPELADVMATLGEFAGESRFTEAHAYIKNLPADPDGATREALMSIVEHASVLIPDMEADLAKGSVDLPIVMKSGARAIRISQGKEGEPVVTAPDGSRTPTTWGEISPDSLISLHRILVKNSKGEVERMRRHQCAIAFDWLLGNRTRALQAAGQLSQTSPYFKEIWDVIAVGLPQ
;
A
#
# COMPACT_ATOMS: atom_id res chain seq x y z
N MET A 1 -9.31 -10.09 25.67
CA MET A 1 -9.30 -9.17 24.50
C MET A 1 -7.97 -8.43 24.28
N GLY A 2 -7.21 -8.06 25.32
CA GLY A 2 -5.90 -7.39 25.13
C GLY A 2 -4.91 -8.14 24.22
N TRP A 3 -4.90 -9.47 24.27
CA TRP A 3 -4.09 -10.30 23.37
C TRP A 3 -4.47 -10.11 21.89
N MET A 4 -5.75 -10.01 21.55
CA MET A 4 -6.16 -9.81 20.16
C MET A 4 -5.64 -8.47 19.60
N LEU A 5 -5.72 -7.40 20.40
CA LEU A 5 -5.22 -6.08 20.02
C LEU A 5 -3.69 -6.07 19.86
N ALA A 6 -2.96 -6.71 20.78
CA ALA A 6 -1.51 -6.84 20.68
C ALA A 6 -1.08 -7.62 19.44
N GLY A 7 -1.80 -8.70 19.11
CA GLY A 7 -1.58 -9.49 17.89
C GLY A 7 -1.78 -8.66 16.63
N LEU A 8 -2.91 -7.95 16.52
CA LEU A 8 -3.20 -7.09 15.37
C LEU A 8 -2.17 -5.95 15.23
N LYS A 9 -1.79 -5.29 16.32
CA LYS A 9 -0.77 -4.24 16.29
C LYS A 9 0.56 -4.77 15.72
N ASN A 10 1.06 -5.88 16.29
CA ASN A 10 2.33 -6.46 15.86
C ASN A 10 2.25 -6.93 14.41
N TRP A 11 1.11 -7.47 13.99
CA TRP A 11 0.87 -7.87 12.61
C TRP A 11 0.98 -6.70 11.63
N GLU A 12 0.31 -5.58 11.90
CA GLU A 12 0.38 -4.38 11.05
C GLU A 12 1.79 -3.77 11.02
N GLN A 13 2.55 -3.89 12.12
CA GLN A 13 3.96 -3.46 12.18
C GLN A 13 4.93 -4.42 11.48
N GLY A 14 4.46 -5.57 10.97
CA GLY A 14 5.32 -6.60 10.34
C GLY A 14 6.09 -7.47 11.33
N LEU A 15 5.79 -7.38 12.63
CA LEU A 15 6.36 -8.23 13.69
C LEU A 15 5.60 -9.57 13.76
N LEU A 16 5.67 -10.34 12.67
CA LEU A 16 4.83 -11.52 12.45
C LEU A 16 4.99 -12.62 13.53
N LYS A 17 6.23 -12.86 13.97
CA LYS A 17 6.51 -13.84 15.04
C LYS A 17 5.92 -13.42 16.38
N ASP A 18 6.04 -12.15 16.73
CA ASP A 18 5.47 -11.62 17.98
C ASP A 18 3.94 -11.57 17.92
N ALA A 19 3.37 -11.28 16.75
CA ALA A 19 1.93 -11.34 16.53
C ALA A 19 1.38 -12.77 16.74
N SER A 20 2.13 -13.79 16.30
CA SER A 20 1.76 -15.20 16.45
C SER A 20 1.51 -15.61 17.90
N VAL A 21 2.38 -15.17 18.81
CA VAL A 21 2.27 -15.48 20.26
C VAL A 21 0.91 -15.00 20.79
N TRP A 22 0.50 -13.80 20.41
CA TRP A 22 -0.75 -13.22 20.84
C TRP A 22 -1.98 -13.88 20.21
N PHE A 23 -1.95 -14.18 18.91
CA PHE A 23 -3.05 -14.89 18.27
C PHE A 23 -3.20 -16.30 18.84
N SER A 24 -2.10 -16.97 19.18
CA SER A 24 -2.13 -18.28 19.86
C SER A 24 -2.78 -18.21 21.24
N ALA A 25 -2.52 -17.14 21.99
CA ALA A 25 -3.16 -16.93 23.28
C ALA A 25 -4.67 -16.72 23.15
N VAL A 26 -5.12 -16.03 22.09
CA VAL A 26 -6.55 -15.85 21.79
C VAL A 26 -7.21 -17.17 21.39
N THR A 27 -6.61 -17.94 20.48
CA THR A 27 -7.19 -19.21 20.00
C THR A 27 -7.20 -20.30 21.08
N SER A 28 -6.25 -20.27 22.01
CA SER A 28 -6.14 -21.26 23.11
C SER A 28 -6.97 -20.89 24.36
N ALA A 29 -7.55 -19.70 24.41
CA ALA A 29 -8.33 -19.26 25.55
C ALA A 29 -9.58 -20.15 25.74
N LYS A 30 -9.81 -20.64 26.96
CA LYS A 30 -11.05 -21.34 27.29
C LYS A 30 -12.14 -20.30 27.53
N LEU A 31 -13.21 -20.36 26.75
CA LEU A 31 -14.38 -19.51 26.94
C LEU A 31 -15.38 -20.20 27.87
N SER A 32 -15.89 -19.45 28.83
CA SER A 32 -17.08 -19.86 29.58
C SER A 32 -18.34 -19.66 28.74
N THR A 33 -19.47 -20.24 29.17
CA THR A 33 -20.77 -20.12 28.47
C THR A 33 -21.22 -18.66 28.35
N ASP A 34 -20.91 -17.82 29.35
CA ASP A 34 -21.24 -16.39 29.34
C ASP A 34 -20.35 -15.58 28.37
N GLU A 35 -19.25 -16.17 27.91
CA GLU A 35 -18.25 -15.57 27.04
C GLU A 35 -18.26 -16.14 25.62
N GLU A 36 -19.26 -16.95 25.28
CA GLU A 36 -19.35 -17.65 23.98
C GLU A 36 -19.31 -16.68 22.78
N TRP A 37 -19.76 -15.44 22.97
CA TRP A 37 -19.67 -14.36 21.99
C TRP A 37 -18.21 -14.03 21.59
N LEU A 38 -17.22 -14.30 22.45
CA LEU A 38 -15.79 -14.11 22.14
C LEU A 38 -15.25 -15.15 21.15
N SER A 39 -15.98 -16.22 20.86
CA SER A 39 -15.59 -17.24 19.87
C SER A 39 -15.35 -16.66 18.48
N ILE A 40 -15.97 -15.52 18.15
CA ILE A 40 -15.70 -14.81 16.89
C ILE A 40 -14.24 -14.31 16.81
N TYR A 41 -13.66 -13.86 17.91
CA TYR A 41 -12.27 -13.41 17.93
C TYR A 41 -11.29 -14.56 17.88
N GLN A 42 -11.66 -15.74 18.42
CA GLN A 42 -10.89 -16.96 18.24
C GLN A 42 -10.87 -17.38 16.76
N LYS A 43 -12.02 -17.30 16.09
CA LYS A 43 -12.11 -17.52 14.63
C LYS A 43 -11.23 -16.53 13.87
N ILE A 44 -11.32 -15.23 14.16
CA ILE A 44 -10.50 -14.22 13.49
C ILE A 44 -9.01 -14.48 13.75
N ALA A 45 -8.58 -14.70 15.00
CA ALA A 45 -7.19 -15.01 15.32
C ALA A 45 -6.68 -16.26 14.60
N SER A 46 -7.52 -17.29 14.45
CA SER A 46 -7.16 -18.50 13.69
C SER A 46 -6.91 -18.22 12.20
N VAL A 47 -7.59 -17.22 11.62
CA VAL A 47 -7.36 -16.77 10.24
C VAL A 47 -5.98 -16.12 10.12
N TYR A 48 -5.60 -15.26 11.06
CA TYR A 48 -4.26 -14.67 11.08
C TYR A 48 -3.15 -15.72 11.27
N GLN A 49 -3.37 -16.74 12.09
CA GLN A 49 -2.41 -17.84 12.26
C GLN A 49 -2.27 -18.70 10.99
N GLN A 50 -3.37 -18.91 10.24
CA GLN A 50 -3.30 -19.61 8.95
C GLN A 50 -2.49 -18.82 7.93
N ASP A 51 -2.72 -17.52 7.84
CA ASP A 51 -1.94 -16.65 6.95
C ASP A 51 -0.47 -16.55 7.38
N LEU A 52 -0.18 -16.52 8.68
CA LEU A 52 1.19 -16.57 9.19
C LEU A 52 1.93 -17.81 8.69
N ALA A 53 1.29 -18.99 8.77
CA ALA A 53 1.90 -20.24 8.31
C ALA A 53 2.22 -20.21 6.80
N LEU A 54 1.42 -19.50 6.01
CA LEU A 54 1.71 -19.25 4.60
C LEU A 54 2.88 -18.28 4.43
N LEU A 55 3.01 -17.26 5.28
CA LEU A 55 4.12 -16.28 5.22
C LEU A 55 5.46 -16.83 5.76
N GLU A 56 5.46 -17.99 6.41
CA GLU A 56 6.66 -18.73 6.81
C GLU A 56 7.19 -19.67 5.71
N ASP A 57 6.59 -19.65 4.52
CA ASP A 57 7.00 -20.46 3.38
C ASP A 57 8.48 -20.19 2.99
N PRO A 58 9.27 -21.22 2.64
CA PRO A 58 10.67 -21.08 2.24
C PRO A 58 10.93 -20.07 1.11
N VAL A 59 9.93 -19.78 0.27
CA VAL A 59 10.02 -18.74 -0.77
C VAL A 59 10.36 -17.36 -0.20
N PHE A 60 10.03 -17.09 1.08
CA PHE A 60 10.39 -15.86 1.79
C PHE A 60 11.77 -15.89 2.45
N ALA A 61 12.42 -17.05 2.55
CA ALA A 61 13.64 -17.21 3.33
C ALA A 61 14.91 -16.74 2.60
N SER A 62 14.96 -16.86 1.27
CA SER A 62 16.15 -16.51 0.49
C SER A 62 15.80 -16.13 -0.94
N LYS A 63 16.63 -15.26 -1.54
CA LYS A 63 16.48 -14.89 -2.95
C LYS A 63 17.02 -16.03 -3.84
N PRO A 64 16.29 -16.46 -4.88
CA PRO A 64 16.74 -17.51 -5.79
C PRO A 64 18.01 -17.11 -6.54
N ALA A 65 18.97 -18.02 -6.71
CA ALA A 65 20.26 -17.75 -7.35
C ALA A 65 20.21 -17.60 -8.89
N SER A 66 19.03 -17.69 -9.50
CA SER A 66 18.86 -17.62 -10.96
C SER A 66 17.59 -16.87 -11.35
N ARG A 67 17.59 -16.34 -12.58
CA ARG A 67 16.43 -15.68 -13.21
C ARG A 67 15.20 -16.59 -13.25
N ASP A 68 15.37 -17.81 -13.74
CA ASP A 68 14.28 -18.80 -13.76
C ASP A 68 13.79 -19.15 -12.35
N GLY A 69 14.71 -19.19 -11.38
CA GLY A 69 14.36 -19.33 -9.97
C GLY A 69 13.50 -18.18 -9.44
N CYS A 70 13.77 -16.94 -9.86
CA CYS A 70 12.98 -15.78 -9.47
C CYS A 70 11.56 -15.81 -10.06
N TYR A 71 11.41 -16.14 -11.34
CA TYR A 71 10.09 -16.26 -11.95
C TYR A 71 9.27 -17.43 -11.40
N LYS A 72 9.91 -18.56 -11.08
CA LYS A 72 9.26 -19.66 -10.35
C LYS A 72 8.77 -19.22 -8.98
N ALA A 73 9.62 -18.54 -8.21
CA ALA A 73 9.25 -18.01 -6.90
C ALA A 73 8.11 -16.96 -6.99
N ILE A 74 8.07 -16.11 -8.03
CA ILE A 74 6.96 -15.18 -8.27
C ILE A 74 5.64 -15.92 -8.50
N ALA A 75 5.65 -16.98 -9.32
CA ALA A 75 4.47 -17.80 -9.57
C ALA A 75 4.00 -18.53 -8.29
N GLU A 76 4.93 -19.06 -7.49
CA GLU A 76 4.63 -19.66 -6.18
C GLU A 76 3.99 -18.65 -5.23
N LEU A 77 4.52 -17.42 -5.18
CA LEU A 77 3.95 -16.33 -4.40
C LEU A 77 2.56 -15.92 -4.89
N GLU A 78 2.27 -16.00 -6.19
CA GLU A 78 0.94 -15.70 -6.72
C GLU A 78 -0.10 -16.73 -6.24
N GLU A 79 0.26 -18.01 -6.25
CA GLU A 79 -0.58 -19.07 -5.70
C GLU A 79 -0.74 -18.95 -4.18
N LEU A 80 0.30 -18.51 -3.47
CA LEU A 80 0.25 -18.24 -2.04
C LEU A 80 -0.68 -17.05 -1.73
N GLN A 81 -0.60 -15.99 -2.54
CA GLN A 81 -1.45 -14.80 -2.39
C GLN A 81 -2.95 -15.13 -2.51
N LYS A 82 -3.31 -16.08 -3.38
CA LYS A 82 -4.70 -16.55 -3.55
C LYS A 82 -5.22 -17.29 -2.31
N LYS A 83 -4.33 -17.88 -1.51
CA LYS A 83 -4.66 -18.62 -0.28
C LYS A 83 -4.76 -17.72 0.96
N LEU A 84 -4.20 -16.50 0.91
CA LEU A 84 -4.28 -15.55 2.03
C LEU A 84 -5.72 -15.10 2.29
N LEU A 85 -6.15 -15.31 3.53
CA LEU A 85 -7.47 -15.01 4.05
C LEU A 85 -7.58 -13.59 4.60
N THR A 86 -6.49 -13.07 5.16
CA THR A 86 -6.38 -11.69 5.65
C THR A 86 -6.12 -10.73 4.48
N ARG A 87 -6.53 -9.48 4.70
CA ARG A 87 -6.28 -8.35 3.80
C ARG A 87 -5.31 -7.40 4.49
N GLY A 88 -4.61 -6.56 3.71
CA GLY A 88 -3.60 -5.64 4.25
C GLY A 88 -2.20 -6.26 4.25
N ARG A 89 -1.51 -6.24 5.40
CA ARG A 89 -0.07 -6.49 5.51
C ARG A 89 0.41 -7.79 4.89
N ALA A 90 -0.31 -8.91 5.06
CA ALA A 90 0.10 -10.19 4.47
C ALA A 90 0.16 -10.16 2.94
N ARG A 91 -0.91 -9.67 2.30
CA ARG A 91 -0.96 -9.53 0.84
C ARG A 91 0.07 -8.53 0.33
N TYR A 92 0.30 -7.46 1.08
CA TYR A 92 1.35 -6.50 0.80
C TYR A 92 2.73 -7.16 0.85
N ASN A 93 3.06 -7.93 1.89
CA ASN A 93 4.34 -8.61 2.04
C ASN A 93 4.61 -9.58 0.87
N VAL A 94 3.60 -10.38 0.49
CA VAL A 94 3.69 -11.26 -0.69
C VAL A 94 3.99 -10.45 -1.95
N ARG A 95 3.25 -9.35 -2.17
CA ARG A 95 3.42 -8.51 -3.36
C ARG A 95 4.77 -7.80 -3.39
N ALA A 96 5.22 -7.28 -2.25
CA ALA A 96 6.55 -6.68 -2.11
C ALA A 96 7.63 -7.69 -2.48
N TRP A 97 7.48 -8.95 -2.04
CA TRP A 97 8.43 -10.02 -2.38
C TRP A 97 8.41 -10.42 -3.85
N GLN A 98 7.22 -10.52 -4.47
CA GLN A 98 7.11 -10.74 -5.92
C GLN A 98 7.83 -9.64 -6.72
N LEU A 99 7.68 -8.39 -6.27
CA LEU A 99 8.30 -7.24 -6.93
C LEU A 99 9.81 -7.20 -6.72
N ASP A 100 10.31 -7.54 -5.54
CA ASP A 100 11.74 -7.66 -5.25
C ASP A 100 12.39 -8.76 -6.10
N LEU A 101 11.72 -9.90 -6.26
CA LEU A 101 12.18 -10.99 -7.14
C LEU A 101 12.16 -10.60 -8.61
N ALA A 102 11.15 -9.87 -9.08
CA ALA A 102 11.08 -9.39 -10.45
C ALA A 102 12.21 -8.40 -10.76
N ARG A 103 12.54 -7.52 -9.81
CA ARG A 103 13.70 -6.61 -9.90
C ARG A 103 15.01 -7.37 -9.87
N TYR A 104 15.15 -8.36 -8.99
CA TYR A 104 16.36 -9.18 -8.89
C TYR A 104 16.61 -10.00 -10.16
N ALA A 105 15.55 -10.54 -10.78
CA ALA A 105 15.62 -11.20 -12.08
C ALA A 105 16.12 -10.26 -13.19
N LYS A 106 15.63 -9.01 -13.21
CA LYS A 106 16.02 -7.98 -14.19
C LYS A 106 17.46 -7.51 -13.99
N LEU A 107 17.93 -7.39 -12.75
CA LEU A 107 19.34 -7.07 -12.43
C LEU A 107 20.30 -8.17 -12.90
N MET A 108 19.86 -9.44 -12.89
CA MET A 108 20.62 -10.54 -13.46
C MET A 108 20.67 -10.49 -15.01
N GLU A 109 19.70 -9.85 -15.67
CA GLU A 109 19.72 -9.64 -17.14
C GLU A 109 20.70 -8.54 -17.57
N SER A 110 20.92 -7.51 -16.73
CA SER A 110 21.80 -6.39 -17.04
C SER A 110 23.30 -6.65 -16.83
N GLY A 111 23.69 -7.90 -16.56
CA GLY A 111 25.03 -8.25 -16.10
C GLY A 111 25.20 -7.88 -14.63
N GLY A 112 25.45 -8.89 -13.79
CA GLY A 112 25.57 -8.71 -12.35
C GLY A 112 26.58 -7.62 -12.01
N VAL A 113 26.24 -6.75 -11.05
CA VAL A 113 27.27 -6.05 -10.28
C VAL A 113 27.94 -7.14 -9.43
N GLU A 114 28.97 -7.76 -10.00
CA GLU A 114 29.99 -8.41 -9.19
C GLU A 114 30.57 -7.36 -8.24
N GLU A 115 30.63 -7.74 -6.97
CA GLU A 115 31.45 -7.07 -5.98
C GLU A 115 32.89 -6.97 -6.50
N GLY A 116 33.37 -5.75 -6.70
CA GLY A 116 34.79 -5.43 -6.77
C GLY A 116 35.46 -5.59 -8.14
N ALA A 117 35.52 -4.51 -8.91
CA ALA A 117 36.71 -4.15 -9.67
C ALA A 117 36.63 -2.66 -10.06
N ALA A 118 37.66 -1.91 -9.68
CA ALA A 118 37.92 -0.59 -10.21
C ALA A 118 38.24 -0.71 -11.70
N ASP A 119 37.61 0.12 -12.54
CA ASP A 119 38.28 0.58 -13.74
C ASP A 119 37.82 1.99 -14.13
N GLU A 120 38.83 2.74 -14.55
CA GLU A 120 38.87 4.15 -14.84
C GLU A 120 38.34 4.41 -16.26
N GLY A 121 37.40 5.35 -16.42
CA GLY A 121 37.02 5.76 -17.79
C GLY A 121 35.60 6.26 -17.99
N ALA A 122 35.02 7.01 -17.06
CA ALA A 122 33.84 7.83 -17.34
C ALA A 122 34.04 9.22 -16.73
N ALA A 123 33.80 10.25 -17.54
CA ALA A 123 33.92 11.66 -17.19
C ALA A 123 33.23 12.00 -15.86
N PRO A 124 33.77 12.95 -15.08
CA PRO A 124 33.40 13.13 -13.68
C PRO A 124 31.97 13.65 -13.60
N VAL A 125 31.01 12.77 -13.30
CA VAL A 125 29.83 13.18 -12.55
C VAL A 125 30.36 13.35 -11.12
N SER A 126 30.39 14.60 -10.67
CA SER A 126 30.90 14.99 -9.36
C SER A 126 30.45 13.99 -8.27
N PRO A 127 31.34 13.63 -7.33
CA PRO A 127 30.98 12.75 -6.24
C PRO A 127 29.84 13.40 -5.47
N VAL A 128 28.67 12.76 -5.45
CA VAL A 128 27.57 13.16 -4.57
C VAL A 128 28.10 13.06 -3.16
N THR A 129 28.42 14.22 -2.59
CA THR A 129 28.75 14.41 -1.19
C THR A 129 27.58 13.83 -0.39
N ARG A 130 27.83 12.72 0.30
CA ARG A 130 26.87 11.98 1.14
C ARG A 130 26.36 12.76 2.37
N ASP A 131 26.58 14.07 2.43
CA ASP A 131 26.28 14.93 3.59
C ASP A 131 25.18 15.97 3.33
N GLU A 132 24.66 16.10 2.10
CA GLU A 132 23.56 17.03 1.83
C GLU A 132 22.21 16.35 2.06
N LYS A 133 21.46 16.86 3.05
CA LYS A 133 20.07 16.45 3.25
C LYS A 133 19.27 16.80 1.99
N PRO A 134 18.37 15.90 1.54
CA PRO A 134 17.56 16.16 0.37
C PRO A 134 16.58 17.30 0.64
N GLU A 135 16.39 18.19 -0.34
CA GLU A 135 15.43 19.28 -0.22
C GLU A 135 14.01 18.71 -0.15
N LEU A 136 13.25 19.11 0.87
CA LEU A 136 11.91 18.60 1.11
C LEU A 136 10.97 18.85 -0.08
N ALA A 137 11.09 20.00 -0.75
CA ALA A 137 10.27 20.34 -1.91
C ALA A 137 10.46 19.33 -3.06
N ASP A 138 11.71 18.96 -3.34
CA ASP A 138 12.06 18.00 -4.39
C ASP A 138 11.60 16.58 -4.04
N VAL A 139 11.78 16.18 -2.77
CA VAL A 139 11.26 14.91 -2.26
C VAL A 139 9.75 14.84 -2.47
N MET A 140 9.04 15.90 -2.09
CA MET A 140 7.58 15.95 -2.19
C MET A 140 7.08 16.02 -3.64
N ALA A 141 7.77 16.75 -4.52
CA ALA A 141 7.45 16.78 -5.95
C ALA A 141 7.58 15.38 -6.56
N THR A 142 8.71 14.72 -6.31
CA THR A 142 8.99 13.35 -6.77
C THR A 142 7.94 12.35 -6.27
N LEU A 143 7.56 12.45 -4.99
CA LEU A 143 6.51 11.61 -4.42
C LEU A 143 5.13 11.88 -5.03
N GLY A 144 4.83 13.14 -5.35
CA GLY A 144 3.59 13.53 -6.03
C GLY A 144 3.50 12.97 -7.44
N GLU A 145 4.61 12.98 -8.20
CA GLU A 145 4.69 12.34 -9.51
C GLU A 145 4.41 10.85 -9.42
N PHE A 146 5.11 10.14 -8.52
CA PHE A 146 4.88 8.71 -8.33
C PHE A 146 3.44 8.40 -7.91
N ALA A 147 2.88 9.13 -6.95
CA ALA A 147 1.50 8.94 -6.53
C ALA A 147 0.52 9.23 -7.67
N GLY A 148 0.75 10.29 -8.43
CA GLY A 148 -0.05 10.67 -9.60
C GLY A 148 -0.08 9.60 -10.69
N GLU A 149 1.00 8.84 -10.85
CA GLU A 149 1.12 7.73 -11.80
C GLU A 149 0.79 6.37 -11.18
N SER A 150 0.32 6.33 -9.93
CA SER A 150 0.10 5.08 -9.16
C SER A 150 1.35 4.20 -8.99
N ARG A 151 2.54 4.83 -9.02
CA ARG A 151 3.88 4.23 -8.92
C ARG A 151 4.40 4.18 -7.47
N PHE A 152 3.58 3.63 -6.58
CA PHE A 152 3.88 3.62 -5.13
C PHE A 152 5.11 2.77 -4.76
N THR A 153 5.48 1.80 -5.61
CA THR A 153 6.69 0.98 -5.40
C THR A 153 7.96 1.79 -5.63
N GLU A 154 7.96 2.65 -6.66
CA GLU A 154 9.04 3.60 -6.91
C GLU A 154 9.10 4.66 -5.81
N ALA A 155 7.96 5.17 -5.35
CA ALA A 155 7.90 6.08 -4.20
C ALA A 155 8.56 5.48 -2.95
N HIS A 156 8.24 4.23 -2.62
CA HIS A 156 8.83 3.53 -1.48
C HIS A 156 10.34 3.32 -1.64
N ALA A 157 10.78 2.90 -2.83
CA ALA A 157 12.20 2.72 -3.13
C ALA A 157 12.98 4.05 -3.06
N TYR A 158 12.38 5.13 -3.56
CA TYR A 158 12.92 6.47 -3.50
C TYR A 158 13.15 6.91 -2.05
N ILE A 159 12.12 6.80 -1.19
CA ILE A 159 12.22 7.17 0.23
C ILE A 159 13.28 6.34 0.97
N LYS A 160 13.34 5.02 0.69
CA LYS A 160 14.33 4.11 1.29
C LYS A 160 15.77 4.51 0.94
N ASN A 161 15.98 5.02 -0.27
CA ASN A 161 17.30 5.39 -0.79
C ASN A 161 17.66 6.87 -0.53
N LEU A 162 16.82 7.63 0.17
CA LEU A 162 17.16 8.99 0.57
C LEU A 162 18.42 8.98 1.47
N PRO A 163 19.40 9.87 1.21
CA PRO A 163 20.66 9.90 1.95
C PRO A 163 20.46 10.25 3.43
N ALA A 164 19.45 11.07 3.74
CA ALA A 164 19.04 11.43 5.08
C ALA A 164 17.55 11.82 5.08
N ASP A 165 16.99 11.99 6.27
CA ASP A 165 15.63 12.52 6.43
C ASP A 165 15.62 14.00 6.02
N PRO A 166 14.68 14.44 5.16
CA PRO A 166 14.57 15.84 4.76
C PRO A 166 14.15 16.72 5.95
N ASP A 167 14.54 17.99 5.94
CA ASP A 167 14.13 18.89 7.02
C ASP A 167 12.60 19.06 7.03
N GLY A 168 11.99 18.80 8.19
CA GLY A 168 10.53 18.89 8.37
C GLY A 168 9.75 17.63 8.01
N ALA A 169 10.40 16.52 7.63
CA ALA A 169 9.74 15.23 7.51
C ALA A 169 10.62 14.06 7.94
N THR A 170 10.02 12.97 8.43
CA THR A 170 10.77 11.75 8.72
C THR A 170 10.58 10.71 7.64
N ARG A 171 11.61 9.89 7.40
CA ARG A 171 11.52 8.78 6.43
C ARG A 171 10.35 7.84 6.78
N GLU A 172 10.16 7.56 8.07
CA GLU A 172 9.09 6.70 8.57
C GLU A 172 7.69 7.25 8.26
N ALA A 173 7.46 8.55 8.47
CA ALA A 173 6.17 9.17 8.17
C ALA A 173 5.88 9.20 6.67
N LEU A 174 6.89 9.50 5.85
CA LEU A 174 6.78 9.47 4.38
C LEU A 174 6.48 8.05 3.88
N MET A 175 7.17 7.03 4.40
CA MET A 175 6.90 5.63 4.08
C MET A 175 5.47 5.25 4.47
N SER A 176 5.04 5.60 5.68
CA SER A 176 3.68 5.32 6.16
C SER A 176 2.62 5.91 5.23
N ILE A 177 2.76 7.18 4.82
CA ILE A 177 1.81 7.79 3.87
C ILE A 177 1.80 7.07 2.52
N VAL A 178 2.96 6.73 1.96
CA VAL A 178 3.04 5.96 0.70
C VAL A 178 2.39 4.59 0.84
N GLU A 179 2.61 3.89 1.96
CA GLU A 179 1.99 2.60 2.25
C GLU A 179 0.46 2.71 2.28
N HIS A 180 -0.10 3.67 3.03
CA HIS A 180 -1.55 3.86 3.09
C HIS A 180 -2.14 4.24 1.73
N ALA A 181 -1.49 5.14 0.99
CA ALA A 181 -1.95 5.56 -0.33
C ALA A 181 -1.96 4.40 -1.35
N SER A 182 -0.98 3.49 -1.27
CA SER A 182 -0.83 2.37 -2.22
C SER A 182 -2.01 1.41 -2.23
N VAL A 183 -2.81 1.37 -1.15
CA VAL A 183 -3.96 0.46 -1.01
C VAL A 183 -5.23 1.04 -1.65
N LEU A 184 -5.28 2.34 -1.93
CA LEU A 184 -6.48 3.01 -2.45
C LEU A 184 -6.92 2.44 -3.80
N ILE A 185 -6.00 2.29 -4.76
CA ILE A 185 -6.31 1.80 -6.10
C ILE A 185 -6.79 0.33 -6.06
N PRO A 186 -6.07 -0.62 -5.42
CA PRO A 186 -6.54 -1.99 -5.27
C PRO A 186 -7.93 -2.12 -4.62
N ASP A 187 -8.26 -1.26 -3.65
CA ASP A 187 -9.59 -1.24 -3.05
C ASP A 187 -10.68 -0.88 -4.05
N MET A 188 -10.40 0.13 -4.90
CA MET A 188 -11.33 0.55 -5.95
C MET A 188 -11.48 -0.51 -7.04
N GLU A 189 -10.38 -1.16 -7.45
CA GLU A 189 -10.41 -2.29 -8.38
C GLU A 189 -11.32 -3.41 -7.87
N ALA A 190 -11.15 -3.80 -6.60
CA ALA A 190 -11.95 -4.85 -5.97
C ALA A 190 -13.44 -4.51 -5.87
N ASP A 191 -13.78 -3.22 -5.80
CA ASP A 191 -15.18 -2.79 -5.83
C ASP A 191 -15.74 -2.68 -7.24
N LEU A 192 -14.97 -2.18 -8.21
CA LEU A 192 -15.36 -2.13 -9.61
C LEU A 192 -15.54 -3.53 -10.22
N ALA A 193 -14.87 -4.55 -9.66
CA ALA A 193 -15.12 -5.95 -9.99
C ALA A 193 -16.56 -6.40 -9.69
N LYS A 194 -17.28 -5.69 -8.81
CA LYS A 194 -18.68 -5.99 -8.45
C LYS A 194 -19.68 -5.29 -9.36
N GLY A 195 -19.24 -4.32 -10.16
CA GLY A 195 -20.10 -3.55 -11.05
C GLY A 195 -19.52 -2.20 -11.44
N SER A 196 -20.16 -1.56 -12.43
CA SER A 196 -19.79 -0.21 -12.86
C SER A 196 -20.33 0.86 -11.92
N VAL A 197 -19.67 2.01 -11.88
CA VAL A 197 -20.10 3.19 -11.13
C VAL A 197 -20.38 4.34 -12.09
N ASP A 198 -21.54 4.97 -11.90
CA ASP A 198 -21.93 6.18 -12.63
C ASP A 198 -21.44 7.40 -11.87
N LEU A 199 -20.50 8.13 -12.46
CA LEU A 199 -20.02 9.41 -11.95
C LEU A 199 -19.35 10.22 -13.06
N PRO A 200 -19.35 11.56 -12.98
CA PRO A 200 -18.48 12.39 -13.81
C PRO A 200 -17.01 12.08 -13.50
N ILE A 201 -16.25 11.74 -14.55
CA ILE A 201 -14.82 11.44 -14.48
C ILE A 201 -14.11 12.41 -15.42
N VAL A 202 -13.07 13.03 -14.90
CA VAL A 202 -12.16 13.89 -15.67
C VAL A 202 -10.83 13.16 -15.80
N MET A 203 -10.35 13.00 -17.02
CA MET A 203 -9.01 12.51 -17.33
C MET A 203 -8.00 13.65 -17.18
N LYS A 204 -6.73 13.35 -16.93
CA LYS A 204 -5.66 14.36 -16.91
C LYS A 204 -5.49 15.08 -18.25
N SER A 205 -5.85 14.44 -19.36
CA SER A 205 -5.92 15.06 -20.69
C SER A 205 -7.04 16.10 -20.84
N GLY A 206 -7.95 16.21 -19.85
CA GLY A 206 -9.15 17.04 -19.91
C GLY A 206 -10.37 16.33 -20.51
N ALA A 207 -10.21 15.13 -21.06
CA ALA A 207 -11.33 14.31 -21.53
C ALA A 207 -12.31 13.97 -20.39
N ARG A 208 -13.59 13.78 -20.72
CA ARG A 208 -14.65 13.52 -19.73
C ARG A 208 -15.36 12.20 -20.00
N ALA A 209 -15.63 11.47 -18.93
CA ALA A 209 -16.43 10.26 -18.92
C ALA A 209 -17.54 10.35 -17.87
N ILE A 210 -18.54 9.48 -17.99
CA ILE A 210 -19.74 9.46 -17.12
C ILE A 210 -19.90 8.17 -16.34
N ARG A 211 -19.07 7.17 -16.63
CA ARG A 211 -19.09 5.86 -15.98
C ARG A 211 -17.70 5.25 -16.02
N ILE A 212 -17.39 4.46 -14.99
CA ILE A 212 -16.21 3.61 -14.91
C ILE A 212 -16.61 2.18 -14.57
N SER A 213 -15.88 1.24 -15.14
CA SER A 213 -16.05 -0.19 -14.92
C SER A 213 -14.69 -0.86 -14.87
N GLN A 214 -14.60 -2.05 -14.30
CA GLN A 214 -13.40 -2.86 -14.42
C GLN A 214 -13.25 -3.38 -15.86
N GLY A 215 -12.07 -3.21 -16.42
CA GLY A 215 -11.61 -3.79 -17.67
C GLY A 215 -10.92 -5.14 -17.47
N LYS A 216 -10.06 -5.51 -18.43
CA LYS A 216 -9.22 -6.70 -18.31
C LYS A 216 -8.08 -6.42 -17.32
N GLU A 217 -7.66 -7.45 -16.58
CA GLU A 217 -6.48 -7.39 -15.68
C GLU A 217 -6.54 -6.30 -14.59
N GLY A 218 -7.73 -5.78 -14.27
CA GLY A 218 -7.91 -4.76 -13.24
C GLY A 218 -7.84 -3.32 -13.74
N GLU A 219 -7.45 -3.09 -14.99
CA GLU A 219 -7.39 -1.75 -15.57
C GLU A 219 -8.80 -1.13 -15.69
N PRO A 220 -8.95 0.18 -15.43
CA PRO A 220 -10.24 0.84 -15.57
C PRO A 220 -10.64 1.01 -17.04
N VAL A 221 -11.94 0.84 -17.30
CA VAL A 221 -12.56 1.22 -18.58
C VAL A 221 -13.54 2.35 -18.29
N VAL A 222 -13.32 3.49 -18.92
CA VAL A 222 -14.18 4.66 -18.83
C VAL A 222 -15.16 4.69 -20.00
N THR A 223 -16.39 5.11 -19.73
CA THR A 223 -17.43 5.28 -20.75
C THR A 223 -17.76 6.76 -20.90
N ALA A 224 -17.61 7.29 -22.11
CA ALA A 224 -17.93 8.68 -22.43
C ALA A 224 -19.45 8.89 -22.61
N PRO A 225 -19.93 10.16 -22.65
CA PRO A 225 -21.36 10.44 -22.83
C PRO A 225 -21.98 9.89 -24.11
N ASP A 226 -21.16 9.70 -25.16
CA ASP A 226 -21.55 9.11 -26.44
C ASP A 226 -21.66 7.57 -26.39
N GLY A 227 -21.38 6.96 -25.23
CA GLY A 227 -21.40 5.52 -25.02
C GLY A 227 -20.11 4.80 -25.42
N SER A 228 -19.11 5.51 -25.96
CA SER A 228 -17.81 4.92 -26.29
C SER A 228 -17.09 4.46 -25.03
N ARG A 229 -16.49 3.27 -25.09
CA ARG A 229 -15.75 2.65 -23.98
C ARG A 229 -14.27 2.63 -24.31
N THR A 230 -13.47 3.25 -23.44
CA THR A 230 -12.02 3.38 -23.65
C THR A 230 -11.29 2.76 -22.45
N PRO A 231 -10.45 1.73 -22.67
CA PRO A 231 -9.50 1.28 -21.66
C PRO A 231 -8.54 2.41 -21.30
N THR A 232 -8.20 2.54 -20.03
CA THR A 232 -7.33 3.61 -19.52
C THR A 232 -6.55 3.10 -18.31
N THR A 233 -5.52 3.84 -17.91
CA THR A 233 -4.77 3.53 -16.68
C THR A 233 -5.22 4.40 -15.52
N TRP A 234 -5.03 3.93 -14.29
CA TRP A 234 -5.33 4.72 -13.09
C TRP A 234 -4.58 6.06 -13.06
N GLY A 235 -3.37 6.11 -13.60
CA GLY A 235 -2.55 7.32 -13.70
C GLY A 235 -3.07 8.35 -14.73
N GLU A 236 -3.95 7.97 -15.65
CA GLU A 236 -4.56 8.89 -16.62
C GLU A 236 -5.82 9.58 -16.08
N ILE A 237 -6.42 9.04 -15.02
CA ILE A 237 -7.59 9.64 -14.37
C ILE A 237 -7.12 10.79 -13.46
N SER A 238 -7.86 11.90 -13.44
CA SER A 238 -7.52 13.01 -12.53
C SER A 238 -7.68 12.56 -11.07
N PRO A 239 -6.78 13.00 -10.17
CA PRO A 239 -6.88 12.63 -8.77
C PRO A 239 -8.21 12.98 -8.09
N ASP A 240 -8.80 14.13 -8.44
CA ASP A 240 -10.10 14.55 -7.92
C ASP A 240 -11.22 13.58 -8.32
N SER A 241 -11.14 13.00 -9.52
CA SER A 241 -12.08 11.97 -9.96
C SER A 241 -11.87 10.66 -9.20
N LEU A 242 -10.63 10.29 -8.90
CA LEU A 242 -10.32 9.10 -8.07
C LEU A 242 -10.85 9.26 -6.64
N ILE A 243 -10.66 10.43 -6.03
CA ILE A 243 -11.23 10.74 -4.69
C ILE A 243 -12.76 10.72 -4.74
N SER A 244 -13.37 11.23 -5.81
CA SER A 244 -14.83 11.19 -5.99
C SER A 244 -15.36 9.77 -6.14
N LEU A 245 -14.67 8.94 -6.92
CA LEU A 245 -14.97 7.52 -7.07
C LEU A 245 -14.87 6.79 -5.73
N HIS A 246 -13.77 6.99 -5.00
CA HIS A 246 -13.58 6.45 -3.65
C HIS A 246 -14.75 6.80 -2.73
N ARG A 247 -15.19 8.06 -2.70
CA ARG A 247 -16.32 8.51 -1.86
C ARG A 247 -17.63 7.81 -2.17
N ILE A 248 -17.85 7.40 -3.41
CA ILE A 248 -19.03 6.61 -3.79
C ILE A 248 -18.86 5.17 -3.30
N LEU A 249 -17.71 4.54 -3.59
CA LEU A 249 -17.44 3.14 -3.27
C LEU A 249 -17.41 2.86 -1.77
N VAL A 250 -16.86 3.79 -0.98
CA VAL A 250 -16.72 3.64 0.47
C VAL A 250 -18.05 3.69 1.22
N LYS A 251 -19.10 4.31 0.66
CA LYS A 251 -20.46 4.30 1.27
C LYS A 251 -21.01 2.88 1.43
N ASN A 252 -20.61 1.98 0.53
CA ASN A 252 -21.03 0.57 0.52
C ASN A 252 -20.07 -0.35 1.30
N SER A 253 -19.09 0.21 2.01
CA SER A 253 -18.14 -0.58 2.81
C SER A 253 -18.83 -1.31 3.97
N LYS A 254 -18.44 -2.58 4.16
CA LYS A 254 -18.96 -3.43 5.24
C LYS A 254 -18.19 -3.15 6.53
N GLY A 255 -18.72 -2.25 7.35
CA GLY A 255 -18.22 -1.98 8.69
C GLY A 255 -17.44 -0.68 8.82
N GLU A 256 -17.49 -0.11 10.03
CA GLU A 256 -16.93 1.20 10.36
C GLU A 256 -15.39 1.21 10.30
N VAL A 257 -14.74 0.13 10.73
CA VAL A 257 -13.27 -0.02 10.69
C VAL A 257 -12.74 0.01 9.26
N GLU A 258 -13.38 -0.73 8.35
CA GLU A 258 -12.98 -0.76 6.94
C GLU A 258 -13.25 0.59 6.26
N ARG A 259 -14.35 1.25 6.60
CA ARG A 259 -14.66 2.60 6.13
C ARG A 259 -13.58 3.60 6.54
N MET A 260 -13.18 3.56 7.81
CA MET A 260 -12.14 4.41 8.37
C MET A 260 -10.79 4.16 7.67
N ARG A 261 -10.35 2.89 7.55
CA ARG A 261 -9.11 2.54 6.85
C ARG A 261 -9.10 3.07 5.41
N ARG A 262 -10.21 2.89 4.69
CA ARG A 262 -10.33 3.38 3.30
C ARG A 262 -10.24 4.90 3.23
N HIS A 263 -10.83 5.63 4.17
CA HIS A 263 -10.69 7.09 4.23
C HIS A 263 -9.25 7.51 4.54
N GLN A 264 -8.55 6.79 5.42
CA GLN A 264 -7.12 7.02 5.67
C GLN A 264 -6.28 6.84 4.40
N CYS A 265 -6.52 5.78 3.61
CA CYS A 265 -5.86 5.59 2.32
C CYS A 265 -6.11 6.76 1.35
N ALA A 266 -7.36 7.25 1.29
CA ALA A 266 -7.71 8.40 0.45
C ALA A 266 -7.05 9.69 0.92
N ILE A 267 -6.98 9.94 2.23
CA ILE A 267 -6.28 11.09 2.82
C ILE A 267 -4.78 11.05 2.47
N ALA A 268 -4.14 9.89 2.63
CA ALA A 268 -2.73 9.72 2.34
C ALA A 268 -2.41 9.94 0.85
N PHE A 269 -3.25 9.41 -0.04
CA PHE A 269 -3.15 9.64 -1.48
C PHE A 269 -3.28 11.12 -1.84
N ASP A 270 -4.30 11.77 -1.29
CA ASP A 270 -4.57 13.18 -1.55
C ASP A 270 -3.46 14.11 -1.04
N TRP A 271 -2.86 13.73 0.09
CA TRP A 271 -1.72 14.43 0.67
C TRP A 271 -0.47 14.34 -0.24
N LEU A 272 -0.16 13.16 -0.78
CA LEU A 272 0.98 12.95 -1.69
C LEU A 272 0.86 13.78 -2.96
N LEU A 273 -0.36 13.99 -3.45
CA LEU A 273 -0.64 14.76 -4.66
C LEU A 273 -0.59 16.29 -4.45
N GLY A 274 -0.19 16.74 -3.26
CA GLY A 274 -0.06 18.16 -2.95
C GLY A 274 -1.35 18.83 -2.48
N ASN A 275 -2.48 18.11 -2.38
CA ASN A 275 -3.73 18.66 -1.85
C ASN A 275 -3.74 18.67 -0.31
N ARG A 276 -2.66 19.15 0.31
CA ARG A 276 -2.40 19.02 1.76
C ARG A 276 -3.50 19.62 2.60
N THR A 277 -4.01 20.80 2.26
CA THR A 277 -5.13 21.45 2.97
C THR A 277 -6.37 20.56 3.01
N ARG A 278 -6.73 19.95 1.87
CA ARG A 278 -7.89 19.06 1.76
C ARG A 278 -7.69 17.78 2.55
N ALA A 279 -6.49 17.19 2.45
CA ALA A 279 -6.12 15.99 3.19
C ALA A 279 -6.14 16.23 4.71
N LEU A 280 -5.56 17.33 5.19
CA LEU A 280 -5.54 17.71 6.61
C LEU A 280 -6.94 18.00 7.15
N GLN A 281 -7.80 18.67 6.36
CA GLN A 281 -9.19 18.89 6.75
C GLN A 281 -9.96 17.57 6.87
N ALA A 282 -9.79 16.67 5.91
CA ALA A 282 -10.42 15.35 5.93
C ALA A 282 -9.92 14.49 7.10
N ALA A 283 -8.61 14.54 7.39
CA ALA A 283 -8.04 13.90 8.56
C ALA A 283 -8.62 14.48 9.86
N GLY A 284 -8.72 15.80 9.97
CA GLY A 284 -9.33 16.45 11.13
C GLY A 284 -10.78 16.01 11.38
N GLN A 285 -11.58 15.88 10.33
CA GLN A 285 -12.96 15.37 10.42
C GLN A 285 -13.00 13.90 10.84
N LEU A 286 -12.12 13.07 10.28
CA LEU A 286 -12.06 11.65 10.61
C LEU A 286 -11.58 11.43 12.07
N SER A 287 -10.63 12.23 12.54
CA SER A 287 -10.14 12.21 13.93
C SER A 287 -11.19 12.61 14.97
N GLN A 288 -12.22 13.37 14.58
CA GLN A 288 -13.35 13.69 15.47
C GLN A 288 -14.29 12.50 15.68
N THR A 289 -14.38 11.62 14.68
CA THR A 289 -15.33 10.49 14.69
C THR A 289 -14.66 9.15 14.98
N SER A 290 -13.33 9.05 14.87
CA SER A 290 -12.57 7.84 15.17
C SER A 290 -11.34 8.15 16.05
N PRO A 291 -11.39 7.82 17.36
CA PRO A 291 -10.25 7.93 18.27
C PRO A 291 -9.06 7.08 17.82
N TYR A 292 -9.31 5.91 17.25
CA TYR A 292 -8.27 5.01 16.75
C TYR A 292 -7.53 5.61 15.55
N PHE A 293 -8.26 6.21 14.60
CA PHE A 293 -7.63 6.93 13.48
C PHE A 293 -6.79 8.10 14.00
N LYS A 294 -7.31 8.85 14.98
CA LYS A 294 -6.61 9.98 15.57
C LYS A 294 -5.24 9.57 16.15
N GLU A 295 -5.19 8.49 16.92
CA GLU A 295 -3.92 7.99 17.49
C GLU A 295 -2.89 7.66 16.40
N ILE A 296 -3.31 7.00 15.32
CA ILE A 296 -2.41 6.65 14.20
C ILE A 296 -1.99 7.91 13.43
N TRP A 297 -2.94 8.79 13.13
CA TRP A 297 -2.70 9.99 12.34
C TRP A 297 -1.80 10.99 13.08
N ASP A 298 -1.95 11.14 14.40
CA ASP A 298 -1.13 12.04 15.20
C ASP A 298 0.35 11.60 15.19
N VAL A 299 0.63 10.29 15.17
CA VAL A 299 2.01 9.77 15.02
C VAL A 299 2.58 10.09 13.65
N ILE A 300 1.79 9.87 12.59
CA ILE A 300 2.23 10.12 11.21
C ILE A 300 2.42 11.63 10.98
N ALA A 301 1.45 12.45 11.38
CA ALA A 301 1.39 13.89 11.11
C ALA A 301 2.54 14.68 11.75
N VAL A 302 3.08 14.23 12.89
CA VAL A 302 4.26 14.84 13.51
C VAL A 302 5.50 14.78 12.61
N GLY A 303 5.60 13.71 11.80
CA GLY A 303 6.69 13.53 10.84
C GLY A 303 6.36 14.00 9.42
N LEU A 304 5.23 14.67 9.21
CA LEU A 304 4.86 15.23 7.90
C LEU A 304 5.12 16.73 7.85
N PRO A 305 5.56 17.25 6.70
CA PRO A 305 5.69 18.67 6.50
C PRO A 305 4.29 19.32 6.49
N GLN A 306 4.19 20.46 7.19
CA GLN A 306 2.98 21.27 7.22
C GLN A 306 2.67 21.89 5.84
#